data_AF-A0A819U137-F1
#
_entry.id   AF-A0A819U137-F1
#
_cell.length_a   1.000
_cell.length_b   1.000
_cell.length_c   1.000
_cell.angle_alpha   90.00
_cell.angle_beta   90.00
_cell.angle_gamma   90.00
#
_symmetry.space_group_name_H-M   'P 1'
#
loop_
_entity.id
_entity.type
_entity.pdbx_description
1 polymer ?
#
loop_
_entity_poly.entity_id
_entity_poly.type
_entity_poly.pdbx_seq_one_letter_code
_entity_poly.pdbx_strand_id
1 'polypeptide(L)'
;MLAERLNNAQQFKKNFNFEMSMLVDNMDNTFHITYGSWPFRFFVIYDGRLVLKAEPDKETFTYDMNEIDNWIANFYQSRPQTI
;
A
#
# COMPACT_ATOMS: atom_id res chain seq x y z
N MET A 1 22.47 2.19 -3.48
CA MET A 1 22.90 1.75 -2.12
C MET A 1 21.78 1.95 -1.10
N LEU A 2 21.82 1.30 0.07
CA LEU A 2 20.79 1.45 1.12
C LEU A 2 20.64 2.91 1.58
N ALA A 3 21.76 3.62 1.76
CA ALA A 3 21.78 5.02 2.16
C ALA A 3 21.00 5.93 1.20
N GLU A 4 21.11 5.70 -0.11
CA GLU A 4 20.38 6.47 -1.12
C GLU A 4 18.87 6.21 -1.04
N ARG A 5 18.45 4.97 -0.80
CA ARG A 5 17.02 4.64 -0.64
C ARG A 5 16.43 5.33 0.59
N LEU A 6 17.14 5.31 1.71
CA LEU A 6 16.74 5.99 2.94
C LEU A 6 16.67 7.51 2.74
N ASN A 7 17.67 8.10 2.11
CA ASN A 7 17.67 9.53 1.78
C ASN A 7 16.47 9.90 0.89
N ASN A 8 16.19 9.12 -0.16
CA ASN A 8 15.04 9.37 -1.04
C ASN A 8 13.70 9.29 -0.29
N ALA A 9 13.53 8.29 0.58
CA ALA A 9 12.34 8.16 1.42
C ALA A 9 12.16 9.35 2.38
N GLN A 10 13.25 9.81 3.01
CA GLN A 10 13.23 10.98 3.89
C GLN A 10 12.87 12.27 3.13
N GLN A 11 13.46 12.47 1.95
CA GLN A 11 13.14 13.62 1.11
C GLN A 11 11.67 13.58 0.66
N PHE A 12 11.14 12.41 0.29
CA PHE A 12 9.72 12.27 -0.04
C PHE A 12 8.83 12.68 1.14
N LYS A 13 9.09 12.16 2.35
CA LYS A 13 8.31 12.52 3.55
C LYS A 13 8.31 14.04 3.78
N LYS A 14 9.48 14.66 3.68
CA LYS A 14 9.66 16.10 3.87
C LYS A 14 8.92 16.92 2.80
N ASN A 15 9.07 16.56 1.54
CA ASN A 15 8.57 17.37 0.42
C ASN A 15 7.05 17.31 0.25
N PHE A 16 6.43 16.19 0.65
CA PHE A 16 5.00 15.95 0.48
C PHE A 16 4.20 15.99 1.80
N ASN A 17 4.85 16.36 2.92
CA ASN A 17 4.27 16.28 4.27
C ASN A 17 3.59 14.91 4.52
N PHE A 18 4.27 13.81 4.17
CA PHE A 18 3.70 12.48 4.26
C PHE A 18 3.77 11.97 5.70
N GLU A 19 2.65 11.96 6.41
CA GLU A 19 2.59 11.68 7.85
C GLU A 19 2.59 10.18 8.18
N MET A 20 2.18 9.32 7.23
CA MET A 20 2.11 7.88 7.46
C MET A 20 3.51 7.26 7.66
N SER A 21 3.52 6.10 8.33
CA SER A 21 4.73 5.28 8.46
C SER A 21 5.23 4.89 7.08
N MET A 22 6.51 5.11 6.82
CA MET A 22 7.16 4.77 5.56
C MET A 22 8.31 3.81 5.85
N LEU A 23 8.30 2.69 5.16
CA LEU A 23 9.36 1.69 5.20
C LEU A 23 10.04 1.63 3.84
N VAL A 24 11.30 1.22 3.84
CA VAL A 24 12.10 1.01 2.64
C VAL A 24 12.37 -0.48 2.51
N ASP A 25 12.08 -1.06 1.35
CA ASP A 25 12.37 -2.48 1.09
C ASP A 25 13.88 -2.74 1.20
N ASN A 26 14.23 -3.95 1.61
CA ASN A 26 15.63 -4.36 1.71
C ASN A 26 16.29 -4.34 0.33
N MET A 27 17.63 -4.46 0.32
CA MET A 27 18.40 -4.39 -0.93
C MET A 27 18.09 -5.54 -1.89
N ASP A 28 17.58 -6.65 -1.37
CA ASP A 28 17.14 -7.82 -2.14
C ASP A 28 15.73 -7.65 -2.72
N ASN A 29 15.04 -6.55 -2.42
CA ASN A 29 13.68 -6.24 -2.84
C ASN A 29 12.67 -7.34 -2.44
N THR A 30 12.81 -7.88 -1.22
CA THR A 30 12.01 -9.01 -0.75
C THR A 30 10.51 -8.70 -0.76
N PHE A 31 10.10 -7.49 -0.33
CA PHE A 31 8.69 -7.11 -0.36
C PHE A 31 8.17 -7.02 -1.80
N HIS A 32 8.93 -6.37 -2.68
CA HIS A 32 8.58 -6.25 -4.09
C HIS A 32 8.38 -7.60 -4.76
N ILE A 33 9.33 -8.54 -4.57
CA ILE A 33 9.26 -9.88 -5.16
C ILE A 33 8.08 -10.68 -4.57
N THR A 34 7.87 -10.61 -3.26
CA THR A 34 6.83 -11.40 -2.58
C THR A 34 5.42 -10.94 -2.93
N TYR A 35 5.19 -9.62 -3.01
CA TYR A 35 3.85 -9.05 -3.19
C TYR A 35 3.58 -8.53 -4.61
N GLY A 36 4.60 -8.51 -5.47
CA GLY A 36 4.50 -8.02 -6.85
C GLY A 36 4.17 -6.53 -6.91
N SER A 37 4.85 -5.69 -6.12
CA SER A 37 4.46 -4.29 -5.87
C SER A 37 4.64 -3.31 -7.04
N TRP A 38 5.33 -3.71 -8.11
CA TRP A 38 5.58 -2.85 -9.27
C TRP A 38 4.37 -2.82 -10.24
N PRO A 39 4.07 -1.69 -10.90
CA PRO A 39 4.75 -0.38 -10.82
C PRO A 39 4.43 0.43 -9.55
N PHE A 40 3.18 0.43 -9.13
CA PHE A 40 2.67 0.98 -7.88
C PHE A 40 1.47 0.12 -7.50
N ARG A 41 1.29 -0.26 -6.24
CA ARG A 41 0.11 -1.03 -5.80
C ARG A 41 -0.27 -0.68 -4.37
N PHE A 42 -1.56 -0.80 -4.08
CA PHE A 42 -2.08 -0.85 -2.73
C PHE A 42 -2.64 -2.24 -2.41
N PHE A 43 -2.54 -2.60 -1.15
CA PHE A 43 -2.94 -3.90 -0.62
C PHE A 43 -3.68 -3.68 0.69
N VAL A 44 -4.58 -4.59 1.01
CA VAL A 44 -5.10 -4.72 2.37
C VAL A 44 -4.71 -6.09 2.90
N ILE A 45 -4.05 -6.10 4.05
CA ILE A 45 -3.70 -7.29 4.79
C ILE A 45 -4.46 -7.24 6.12
N TYR A 46 -5.24 -8.28 6.41
CA TYR A 46 -6.00 -8.38 7.64
C TYR A 46 -5.96 -9.83 8.14
N ASP A 47 -5.74 -10.01 9.44
CA ASP A 47 -5.66 -11.32 10.10
C ASP A 47 -4.71 -12.31 9.39
N GLY A 48 -3.51 -11.80 9.06
CA GLY A 48 -2.46 -12.58 8.37
C GLY A 48 -2.77 -12.95 6.92
N ARG A 49 -3.85 -12.42 6.33
CA ARG A 49 -4.27 -12.74 4.96
C ARG A 49 -4.29 -11.50 4.08
N LEU A 50 -3.89 -11.69 2.82
CA LEU A 50 -4.06 -10.69 1.78
C LEU A 50 -5.53 -10.69 1.34
N VAL A 51 -6.28 -9.66 1.73
CA VAL A 51 -7.73 -9.55 1.51
C VAL A 51 -8.11 -8.60 0.38
N LEU A 52 -7.18 -7.73 -0.03
CA LEU A 52 -7.31 -6.90 -1.23
C LEU A 52 -5.93 -6.71 -1.87
N LYS A 53 -5.88 -6.86 -3.19
CA LYS A 53 -4.72 -6.54 -4.02
C LYS A 53 -5.21 -5.76 -5.23
N ALA A 54 -4.90 -4.47 -5.27
CA ALA A 54 -5.30 -3.63 -6.38
C ALA A 54 -4.56 -4.03 -7.66
N GLU A 55 -5.30 -4.07 -8.76
CA GLU A 55 -4.78 -4.22 -10.12
C GLU A 55 -5.21 -2.98 -10.92
N PRO A 56 -4.33 -2.41 -11.74
CA PRO A 56 -4.73 -1.33 -12.64
C PRO A 56 -5.66 -1.89 -13.72
N ASP A 57 -6.58 -1.07 -14.19
CA ASP A 57 -7.40 -1.42 -15.34
C ASP A 57 -6.53 -1.68 -16.58
N LYS A 58 -6.91 -2.68 -17.38
CA LYS A 58 -6.11 -3.14 -18.52
C LYS A 58 -6.12 -2.17 -19.70
N GLU A 59 -7.14 -1.34 -19.81
CA GLU A 59 -7.35 -0.42 -20.93
C GLU A 59 -6.92 1.00 -20.54
N THR A 60 -7.33 1.46 -19.36
CA THR A 60 -7.04 2.84 -18.91
C THR A 60 -5.72 2.95 -18.15
N PHE A 61 -5.15 1.84 -17.67
CA PHE A 61 -3.96 1.81 -16.80
C PHE A 61 -4.11 2.62 -15.51
N THR A 62 -5.35 2.85 -15.06
CA THR A 62 -5.66 3.58 -13.82
C THR A 62 -6.10 2.64 -12.71
N TYR A 63 -5.90 3.06 -11.46
CA TYR A 63 -6.46 2.38 -10.29
C TYR A 63 -7.85 2.92 -9.94
N ASP A 64 -8.79 2.03 -9.61
CA ASP A 64 -10.03 2.44 -8.96
C ASP A 64 -9.77 2.68 -7.47
N MET A 65 -9.68 3.96 -7.10
CA MET A 65 -9.46 4.37 -5.72
C MET A 65 -10.66 4.06 -4.82
N ASN A 66 -11.85 3.77 -5.37
CA ASN A 66 -12.99 3.38 -4.56
C ASN A 66 -12.85 1.96 -4.00
N GLU A 67 -11.96 1.11 -4.54
CA GLU A 67 -11.76 -0.26 -4.03
C GLU A 67 -11.38 -0.26 -2.55
N ILE A 68 -10.47 0.64 -2.15
CA ILE A 68 -10.03 0.72 -0.75
C ILE A 68 -11.11 1.30 0.16
N ASP A 69 -11.80 2.36 -0.28
CA ASP A 69 -12.87 3.00 0.49
C ASP A 69 -14.05 2.04 0.69
N ASN A 70 -14.42 1.32 -0.36
CA ASN A 70 -15.47 0.30 -0.30
C ASN A 70 -15.07 -0.85 0.62
N TRP A 71 -13.81 -1.31 0.57
CA TRP A 71 -13.33 -2.36 1.47
C TRP A 71 -13.39 -1.90 2.94
N ILE A 72 -12.92 -0.69 3.22
CA ILE A 72 -12.94 -0.10 4.57
C ILE A 72 -14.39 0.04 5.07
N ALA A 73 -15.29 0.57 4.25
CA ALA A 73 -16.69 0.74 4.61
C ALA A 73 -17.36 -0.61 4.95
N ASN A 74 -17.18 -1.61 4.10
CA ASN A 74 -17.73 -2.96 4.31
C ASN A 74 -17.13 -3.64 5.56
N PHE A 75 -15.85 -3.44 5.82
CA PHE A 75 -15.16 -3.98 7.00
C PHE A 75 -15.76 -3.48 8.31
N TYR A 76 -16.11 -2.18 8.38
CA TYR A 76 -16.74 -1.60 9.56
C TYR A 76 -18.25 -1.86 9.65
N GLN A 77 -18.96 -1.98 8.52
CA GLN A 77 -20.39 -2.33 8.53
C GLN A 77 -20.64 -3.79 8.97
N SER A 78 -19.76 -4.70 8.56
CA SER A 78 -19.88 -6.13 8.86
C SER A 78 -19.50 -6.51 10.29
N ARG A 79 -19.05 -5.54 11.10
CA ARG A 79 -18.68 -5.77 12.51
C ARG A 79 -19.45 -4.83 13.41
N PRO A 80 -20.28 -5.34 14.35
CA PRO A 80 -20.93 -4.48 15.31
C PRO A 80 -19.87 -3.68 16.07
N GLN A 81 -20.07 -2.37 16.17
CA GLN A 81 -19.26 -1.49 17.02
C GLN A 81 -19.37 -2.04 18.44
N THR A 82 -18.28 -2.59 18.96
CA THR A 82 -18.21 -2.96 20.37
C THR A 82 -18.17 -1.64 21.15
N ILE A 83 -19.31 -1.27 21.76
CA ILE A 83 -19.40 -0.21 22.77
C ILE A 83 -18.70 -0.69 24.04
#